data_AF-A0A0C4EVN4-F1
#
_entry.id   AF-A0A0C4EVN4-F1
#
_cell.length_a   1.000
_cell.length_b   1.000
_cell.length_c   1.000
_cell.angle_alpha   90.00
_cell.angle_beta   90.00
_cell.angle_gamma   90.00
#
_symmetry.space_group_name_H-M   'P 1'
#
loop_
_entity.id
_entity.type
_entity.pdbx_description
1 polymer ?
#
loop_
_entity_poly.entity_id
_entity_poly.type
_entity_poly.pdbx_seq_one_letter_code
_entity_poly.pdbx_strand_id
1 'polypeptide(L)'
;MEEQQGTPMSFLTIVVAALDKDWIYRKGQALQASASGSNKQASNGADSKPRKKSGSGVTCYNCGADGHVSSKCLEPKTKKQKAYEAKGENFKE
;
A
#
# COMPACT_ATOMS: atom_id res chain seq x y z
N MET A 1 -32.25 -22.07 42.75
CA MET A 1 -32.48 -22.33 41.31
C MET A 1 -31.87 -21.14 40.60
N GLU A 2 -30.61 -21.26 40.16
CA GLU A 2 -29.97 -20.22 39.35
C GLU A 2 -30.73 -20.15 38.04
N GLU A 3 -31.54 -19.11 37.90
CA GLU A 3 -32.20 -18.77 36.66
C GLU A 3 -31.08 -18.40 35.69
N GLN A 4 -30.68 -19.36 34.85
CA GLN A 4 -29.85 -19.10 33.69
C GLN A 4 -30.65 -18.17 32.79
N GLN A 5 -30.52 -16.87 33.05
CA GLN A 5 -31.00 -15.80 32.19
C GLN A 5 -30.13 -15.79 30.94
N GLY A 6 -30.30 -16.83 30.12
CA GLY A 6 -29.87 -16.88 28.73
C GLY A 6 -30.73 -15.92 27.93
N THR A 7 -30.59 -14.62 28.21
CA THR A 7 -31.08 -13.61 27.29
C THR A 7 -30.32 -13.85 25.98
N PRO A 8 -31.00 -14.19 24.88
CA PRO A 8 -30.32 -14.36 23.62
C PRO A 8 -29.68 -13.02 23.30
N MET A 9 -28.35 -12.99 23.22
CA MET A 9 -27.60 -11.80 22.86
C MET A 9 -28.30 -11.14 21.68
N SER A 10 -28.63 -9.85 21.81
CA SER A 10 -29.36 -9.15 20.76
C SER A 10 -28.64 -9.34 19.42
N PHE A 11 -29.37 -9.39 18.31
CA PHE A 11 -28.75 -9.59 17.00
C PHE A 11 -27.65 -8.55 16.72
N LEU A 12 -27.83 -7.31 17.21
CA LEU A 12 -26.79 -6.27 17.17
C LEU A 12 -25.54 -6.66 17.95
N THR A 13 -25.68 -7.22 19.15
CA THR A 13 -24.56 -7.73 19.97
C THR A 13 -23.82 -8.86 19.28
N ILE A 14 -24.55 -9.76 18.60
CA ILE A 14 -23.94 -10.85 17.82
C ILE A 14 -23.11 -10.28 16.67
N VAL A 15 -23.66 -9.32 15.92
CA VAL A 15 -22.96 -8.68 14.79
C VAL A 15 -21.72 -7.92 15.27
N VAL A 16 -21.83 -7.14 16.34
CA VAL A 16 -20.68 -6.39 16.91
C VAL A 16 -19.57 -7.35 17.37
N ALA A 17 -19.93 -8.39 18.13
CA ALA A 17 -18.96 -9.38 18.60
C ALA A 17 -18.30 -10.18 17.45
N ALA A 18 -19.01 -10.39 16.34
CA ALA A 18 -18.46 -11.03 15.14
C ALA A 18 -17.45 -10.11 14.43
N LEU A 19 -17.77 -8.82 14.27
CA LEU A 19 -16.89 -7.83 13.64
C LEU A 19 -15.61 -7.59 14.47
N ASP A 20 -15.72 -7.54 15.80
CA ASP A 20 -14.57 -7.37 16.69
C ASP A 20 -13.57 -8.53 16.56
N LYS A 21 -14.07 -9.77 16.47
CA LYS A 21 -13.22 -10.95 16.27
C LYS A 21 -12.57 -10.96 14.89
N ASP A 22 -13.29 -10.55 13.84
CA ASP A 22 -12.73 -10.42 12.49
C ASP A 22 -11.62 -9.37 12.44
N TRP A 23 -11.81 -8.22 13.10
CA TRP A 23 -10.80 -7.17 13.20
C TRP A 23 -9.55 -7.64 13.95
N ILE A 24 -9.70 -8.33 15.08
CA ILE A 24 -8.58 -8.89 15.85
C ILE A 24 -7.84 -9.96 15.04
N TYR A 25 -8.57 -10.84 14.35
CA TYR A 25 -7.98 -11.90 13.52
C TYR A 25 -7.20 -11.33 12.32
N ARG A 26 -7.75 -10.35 11.60
CA ARG A 26 -7.07 -9.66 10.50
C ARG A 26 -5.86 -8.86 10.97
N LYS A 27 -5.96 -8.18 12.12
CA LYS A 27 -4.85 -7.44 12.72
C LYS A 27 -3.74 -8.36 13.23
N GLY A 28 -4.09 -9.51 13.81
CA GLY A 28 -3.14 -10.53 14.25
C GLY A 28 -2.39 -11.18 13.09
N GLN A 29 -3.08 -11.43 11.95
CA GLN A 29 -2.41 -11.90 10.74
C GLN A 29 -1.39 -10.91 10.19
N ALA A 30 -1.58 -9.60 10.34
CA ALA A 30 -0.57 -8.60 9.94
C ALA A 30 0.73 -8.68 10.76
N LEU A 31 0.69 -9.19 12.00
CA LEU A 31 1.88 -9.42 12.83
C LEU A 31 2.54 -10.78 12.53
N GLN A 32 1.76 -11.80 12.13
CA GLN A 32 2.26 -13.13 11.75
C GLN A 32 2.64 -13.28 10.27
N ALA A 33 2.28 -12.32 9.40
CA ALA A 33 2.62 -12.29 7.96
C ALA A 33 4.13 -12.15 7.66
N SER A 34 5.00 -12.20 8.68
CA SER A 34 6.45 -12.30 8.50
C SER A 34 6.93 -13.73 8.18
N ALA A 35 6.07 -14.75 8.24
CA ALA A 35 6.48 -16.16 8.11
C ALA A 35 5.90 -16.94 6.93
N SER A 36 5.06 -16.37 6.05
CA SER A 36 4.59 -17.08 4.86
C SER A 36 4.23 -16.12 3.73
N GLY A 37 4.88 -16.32 2.59
CA GLY A 37 4.79 -15.46 1.43
C GLY A 37 3.39 -15.43 0.80
N SER A 38 3.10 -14.25 0.22
CA SER A 38 2.29 -14.04 -0.98
C SER A 38 0.86 -14.58 -0.97
N ASN A 39 -0.08 -13.74 -0.53
CA ASN A 39 -1.34 -13.63 -1.25
C ASN A 39 -1.76 -12.16 -1.43
N LYS A 40 -1.86 -11.77 -2.70
CA LYS A 40 -2.21 -10.42 -3.17
C LYS A 40 -3.60 -10.06 -2.64
N GLN A 41 -3.69 -9.02 -1.80
CA GLN A 41 -4.97 -8.42 -1.42
C GLN A 41 -5.05 -7.00 -1.98
N ALA A 42 -6.00 -6.85 -2.91
CA ALA A 42 -6.74 -5.67 -3.33
C ALA A 42 -6.02 -4.31 -3.23
N SER A 43 -5.54 -3.83 -4.38
CA SER A 43 -5.36 -2.41 -4.64
C SER A 43 -6.73 -1.71 -4.69
N ASN A 44 -7.23 -1.29 -3.54
CA ASN A 44 -8.10 -0.12 -3.45
C ASN A 44 -7.20 1.04 -3.02
N GLY A 45 -7.06 2.02 -3.93
CA GLY A 45 -6.13 3.12 -3.79
C GLY A 45 -6.36 3.94 -2.52
N ALA A 46 -5.46 3.80 -1.57
CA ALA A 46 -5.09 4.84 -0.63
C ALA A 46 -3.59 5.04 -0.81
N ASP A 47 -3.25 6.20 -1.41
CA ASP A 47 -1.93 6.83 -1.45
C ASP A 47 -0.73 5.87 -1.46
N SER A 48 -0.42 5.38 -2.67
CA SER A 48 0.87 4.78 -2.96
C SER A 48 1.98 5.81 -2.72
N LYS A 49 2.59 5.83 -1.53
CA LYS A 49 4.01 6.18 -1.42
C LYS A 49 4.76 4.95 -1.95
N PRO A 50 5.24 4.91 -3.20
CA PRO A 50 6.07 3.80 -3.63
C PRO A 50 7.26 3.77 -2.68
N ARG A 51 7.47 2.63 -2.01
CA ARG A 51 8.65 2.37 -1.20
C ARG A 51 9.85 2.85 -2.00
N LYS A 52 10.51 3.88 -1.48
CA LYS A 52 11.73 4.44 -2.06
C LYS A 52 12.72 3.29 -2.17
N LYS A 53 12.82 2.69 -3.36
CA LYS A 53 13.86 1.72 -3.71
C LYS A 53 15.16 2.52 -3.68
N SER A 54 15.74 2.61 -2.49
CA SER A 54 16.94 3.36 -2.21
C SER A 54 18.10 2.72 -2.98
N GLY A 55 18.42 3.31 -4.13
CA GLY A 55 19.79 3.65 -4.47
C GLY A 55 20.71 2.59 -5.09
N SER A 56 20.32 1.32 -5.22
CA SER A 56 21.26 0.28 -5.71
C SER A 56 20.93 -0.35 -7.07
N GLY A 57 19.90 0.09 -7.77
CA GLY A 57 19.53 -0.48 -9.09
C GLY A 57 18.57 0.38 -9.89
N VAL A 58 18.66 1.70 -9.76
CA VAL A 58 17.80 2.60 -10.53
C VAL A 58 18.46 2.93 -11.86
N THR A 59 17.76 2.63 -12.94
CA THR A 59 18.14 2.99 -14.30
C THR A 59 17.56 4.37 -14.62
N CYS A 60 18.40 5.23 -15.18
CA CYS A 60 18.01 6.55 -15.61
C CYS A 60 17.07 6.46 -16.82
N TYR A 61 15.88 7.03 -16.74
CA TYR A 61 14.94 7.06 -17.87
C TYR A 61 15.30 8.11 -18.93
N ASN A 62 16.30 8.97 -18.65
CA ASN A 62 16.81 9.92 -19.63
C ASN A 62 17.88 9.30 -20.54
N CYS A 63 18.91 8.67 -19.96
CA CYS A 63 20.06 8.14 -20.70
C CYS A 63 20.21 6.61 -20.66
N GLY A 64 19.48 5.91 -19.80
CA GLY A 64 19.56 4.45 -19.68
C GLY A 64 20.70 3.92 -18.80
N ALA A 65 21.57 4.79 -18.26
CA ALA A 65 22.62 4.38 -17.34
C ALA A 65 22.05 4.05 -15.95
N ASP A 66 22.64 3.07 -15.26
CA ASP A 66 22.30 2.75 -13.88
C ASP A 66 23.00 3.68 -12.86
N GLY A 67 22.55 3.62 -11.61
CA GLY A 67 23.10 4.40 -10.50
C GLY A 67 22.45 5.77 -10.28
N HIS A 68 21.61 6.26 -11.19
CA HIS A 68 20.88 7.52 -11.01
C HIS A 68 19.49 7.52 -11.68
N VAL A 69 18.62 8.43 -11.21
CA VAL A 69 17.32 8.71 -11.81
C VAL A 69 17.42 9.87 -12.78
N SER A 70 16.45 10.05 -13.68
CA SER A 70 16.42 11.17 -14.65
C SER A 70 16.56 12.55 -14.01
N SER A 71 16.13 12.73 -12.75
CA SER A 71 16.29 13.99 -12.00
C SER A 71 17.73 14.30 -11.60
N LYS A 72 18.61 13.29 -11.56
CA LYS A 72 20.05 13.40 -11.21
C LYS A 72 20.95 13.13 -12.42
N CYS A 73 20.39 13.11 -13.63
CA CYS A 73 21.13 12.88 -14.85
C CYS A 73 21.92 14.13 -15.24
N LEU A 74 23.20 13.96 -15.57
CA LEU A 74 24.08 15.06 -16.02
C LEU A 74 23.90 15.36 -17.51
N GLU A 75 23.28 14.45 -18.26
CA GLU A 75 23.05 14.60 -19.69
C GLU A 75 21.82 15.46 -20.00
N PRO A 76 21.81 16.14 -21.17
CA PRO A 76 20.65 16.93 -21.58
C PRO A 76 19.38 16.08 -21.63
N LYS A 77 18.25 16.66 -21.21
CA LYS A 77 16.95 15.98 -21.21
C LYS A 77 16.49 15.66 -22.63
N THR A 78 16.21 14.38 -22.88
CA THR A 78 15.66 13.91 -24.15
C THR A 78 14.24 14.45 -24.38
N LYS A 79 13.81 14.49 -25.65
CA LYS A 79 12.45 14.90 -26.03
C LYS A 79 11.38 14.08 -25.29
N LYS A 80 11.63 12.78 -25.09
CA LYS A 80 10.76 11.87 -24.34
C LYS A 80 10.62 12.33 -22.89
N GLN A 81 11.74 12.59 -22.21
CA GLN A 81 11.73 13.04 -20.81
C GLN A 81 10.97 14.37 -20.63
N LYS A 82 11.18 15.34 -21.53
CA LYS A 82 10.45 16.63 -21.51
C LYS A 82 8.93 16.44 -21.64
N ALA A 83 8.48 15.52 -22.49
CA ALA A 83 7.06 15.22 -22.67
C ALA A 83 6.44 14.52 -21.44
N TYR A 84 7.21 13.72 -20.69
CA TYR A 84 6.75 13.15 -19.41
C TYR A 84 6.62 14.21 -18.32
N GLU A 85 7.57 15.14 -18.24
CA GLU A 85 7.53 16.24 -17.25
C GLU A 85 6.33 17.17 -17.48
N ALA A 86 6.07 17.56 -18.73
CA ALA A 86 4.92 18.40 -19.09
C ALA A 86 3.57 17.79 -18.71
N LYS A 87 3.46 16.45 -18.72
CA LYS A 87 2.25 15.74 -18.29
C LYS A 87 2.08 15.70 -16.77
N GLY A 88 3.17 15.77 -16.01
CA GLY A 88 3.16 15.75 -14.55
C GLY A 88 2.89 17.12 -13.91
N GLU A 89 3.06 18.22 -14.66
CA GLU A 89 2.83 19.58 -14.17
C GLU A 89 1.34 19.94 -14.00
N ASN A 90 0.43 19.10 -14.50
CA ASN A 90 -1.03 19.29 -14.44
C ASN A 90 -1.68 18.86 -13.10
N PHE A 91 -0.91 18.62 -12.04
CA PHE A 91 -1.42 18.16 -10.73
C PHE A 91 -1.12 19.13 -9.58
N LYS A 92 -0.68 20.37 -9.88
CA LYS A 92 -0.37 21.37 -8.85
C LYS A 92 -1.27 22.60 -9.01
N GLU A 93 -2.53 22.44 -8.62
CA GLU A 93 -3.43 23.53 -8.22
C GLU A 93 -3.97 23.24 -6.82
#